data_AF-F4QS69-F1
#
_entry.id   AF-F4QS69-F1
#
_cell.length_a   1.000
_cell.length_b   1.000
_cell.length_c   1.000
_cell.angle_alpha   90.00
_cell.angle_beta   90.00
_cell.angle_gamma   90.00
#
_symmetry.space_group_name_H-M   'P 1'
#
loop_
_entity.id
_entity.type
_entity.pdbx_description
1 polymer ?
#
loop_
_entity_poly.entity_id
_entity_poly.type
_entity_poly.pdbx_seq_one_letter_code
_entity_poly.pdbx_strand_id
1 'polypeptide(L)'
;MRETNPHRNIVLGPVFWNSRDDLNHLKLRQDDRPPDRHLSRLRPVSFHHQGTRRAGPEVEKLSGIRWTGSAAEVAQINTDFDKVAAWSRARNRPILLGEYGAYNMHGKLEDRAAWTKAVSKASDDRGFARAYWFWDGGFGVWDEQKRQWVAPIKDALVGQ
;
A
#
# COMPACT_ATOMS: atom_id res chain seq x y z
N MET A 1 -4.77 13.26 -23.98
CA MET A 1 -4.70 11.84 -23.55
C MET A 1 -5.94 11.07 -24.01
N ARG A 2 -7.15 11.43 -23.54
CA ARG A 2 -8.41 10.78 -23.97
C ARG A 2 -8.69 10.89 -25.48
N GLU A 3 -8.24 11.97 -26.14
CA GLU A 3 -8.35 12.15 -27.59
C GLU A 3 -7.77 10.99 -28.41
N THR A 4 -6.61 10.45 -27.99
CA THR A 4 -5.92 9.36 -28.70
C THR A 4 -6.08 8.01 -28.02
N ASN A 5 -6.55 7.97 -26.78
CA ASN A 5 -6.68 6.76 -25.96
C ASN A 5 -8.02 6.74 -25.19
N PRO A 6 -9.17 6.71 -25.88
CA PRO A 6 -10.48 6.90 -25.24
C PRO A 6 -10.83 5.81 -24.22
N HIS A 7 -10.36 4.58 -24.43
CA HIS A 7 -10.69 3.42 -23.60
C HIS A 7 -9.58 2.97 -22.64
N ARG A 8 -8.41 3.63 -22.65
CA ARG A 8 -7.30 3.25 -21.77
C ARG A 8 -7.62 3.62 -20.32
N ASN A 9 -7.40 2.69 -19.39
CA ASN A 9 -7.55 2.97 -17.97
C ASN A 9 -6.55 4.05 -17.54
N ILE A 10 -6.97 4.97 -16.69
CA ILE A 10 -6.11 6.00 -16.10
C ILE A 10 -5.99 5.72 -14.61
N VAL A 11 -4.77 5.78 -14.08
CA VAL A 11 -4.54 5.70 -12.64
C VAL A 11 -4.33 7.11 -12.12
N LEU A 12 -5.17 7.54 -11.18
CA LEU A 12 -5.12 8.88 -10.59
C LEU A 12 -4.91 8.78 -9.09
N GLY A 13 -3.91 9.46 -8.56
CA GLY A 13 -3.65 9.51 -7.13
C GLY A 13 -4.01 10.87 -6.52
N PRO A 14 -4.36 10.94 -5.22
CA PRO A 14 -4.52 12.19 -4.52
C PRO A 14 -3.15 12.86 -4.28
N VAL A 15 -3.20 14.12 -3.86
CA VAL A 15 -2.01 14.88 -3.43
C VAL A 15 -1.36 14.26 -2.18
N PHE A 16 -0.26 14.86 -1.71
CA PHE A 16 0.47 14.43 -0.51
C PHE A 16 0.86 12.94 -0.54
N TRP A 17 1.63 12.55 -1.56
CA TRP A 17 2.16 11.19 -1.70
C TRP A 17 1.08 10.11 -1.81
N ASN A 18 -0.03 10.42 -2.50
CA ASN A 18 -1.17 9.53 -2.66
C ASN A 18 -1.78 9.11 -1.31
N SER A 19 -1.84 10.05 -0.37
CA SER A 19 -2.41 9.80 0.95
C SER A 19 -3.89 9.45 0.84
N ARG A 20 -4.30 8.39 1.56
CA ARG A 20 -5.72 8.03 1.71
C ARG A 20 -6.56 9.17 2.30
N ASP A 21 -5.94 10.04 3.12
CA ASP A 21 -6.66 11.10 3.83
C ASP A 21 -7.06 12.24 2.89
N ASP A 22 -6.39 12.33 1.74
CA ASP A 22 -6.61 13.36 0.72
C ASP A 22 -7.49 12.90 -0.43
N LEU A 23 -8.03 11.68 -0.36
CA LEU A 23 -8.97 11.17 -1.36
C LEU A 23 -10.19 12.09 -1.55
N ASN A 24 -10.63 12.78 -0.49
CA ASN A 24 -11.74 13.73 -0.59
C ASN A 24 -11.40 15.02 -1.35
N HIS A 25 -10.12 15.35 -1.50
CA HIS A 25 -9.65 16.52 -2.25
C HIS A 25 -9.49 16.25 -3.75
N LEU A 26 -9.60 14.98 -4.18
CA LEU A 26 -9.49 14.61 -5.57
C LEU A 26 -10.69 15.13 -6.37
N LYS A 27 -10.44 16.09 -7.26
CA LYS A 27 -11.45 16.61 -8.19
C LYS A 27 -11.39 15.79 -9.49
N LEU A 28 -12.33 14.88 -9.64
CA LEU A 28 -12.52 14.11 -10.86
C LEU A 28 -13.53 14.81 -11.76
N ARG A 29 -13.29 14.85 -13.07
CA ARG A 29 -14.29 15.37 -13.99
C ARG A 29 -15.46 14.39 -14.07
N GLN A 30 -16.69 14.89 -14.14
CA GLN A 30 -17.88 14.02 -14.23
C GLN A 30 -17.92 13.21 -15.53
N ASP A 31 -17.31 13.72 -16.60
CA ASP A 31 -17.22 13.09 -17.92
C ASP A 31 -16.07 12.08 -18.05
N ASP A 32 -15.17 11.98 -17.06
CA ASP A 32 -14.18 10.92 -16.98
C ASP A 32 -14.88 9.59 -16.73
N ARG A 33 -15.18 8.89 -17.83
CA ARG A 33 -15.80 7.57 -17.83
C ARG A 33 -14.90 6.58 -17.09
N PRO A 34 -15.45 5.68 -16.27
CA PRO A 34 -14.69 4.60 -15.66
C PRO A 34 -13.96 3.75 -16.73
N PRO A 35 -12.80 3.16 -16.39
CA PRO A 35 -12.33 2.92 -15.03
C PRO A 35 -11.05 3.72 -14.71
N ASP A 36 -11.22 4.77 -13.90
CA ASP A 36 -10.08 5.40 -13.23
C ASP A 36 -9.78 4.59 -11.96
N ARG A 37 -8.53 4.17 -11.78
CA ARG A 37 -8.09 3.46 -10.58
C ARG A 37 -7.34 4.42 -9.66
N HIS A 38 -7.59 4.35 -8.36
CA HIS A 38 -6.98 5.30 -7.42
C HIS A 38 -5.84 4.72 -6.61
N LEU A 39 -4.70 5.42 -6.64
CA LEU A 39 -3.50 5.10 -5.87
C LEU A 39 -3.67 5.56 -4.42
N SER A 40 -3.47 4.66 -3.47
CA SER A 40 -3.44 5.01 -2.05
C SER A 40 -2.19 4.45 -1.38
N ARG A 41 -1.56 5.22 -0.50
CA ARG A 41 -0.46 4.80 0.36
C ARG A 41 -0.93 4.64 1.81
N LEU A 42 -0.45 3.61 2.49
CA LEU A 42 -0.82 3.30 3.87
C LEU A 42 0.08 3.96 4.92
N ARG A 43 -0.49 4.08 6.12
CA ARG A 43 0.13 4.51 7.38
C ARG A 43 0.09 3.33 8.37
N PRO A 44 0.94 3.33 9.44
CA PRO A 44 1.85 4.39 9.84
C PRO A 44 3.28 4.26 9.26
N VAL A 45 3.77 5.35 8.68
CA VAL A 45 5.14 5.48 8.10
C VAL A 45 6.22 5.08 9.11
N SER A 46 5.99 5.28 10.40
CA SER A 46 6.93 4.94 11.47
C SER A 46 7.37 3.47 11.45
N PHE A 47 6.46 2.51 11.24
CA PHE A 47 6.84 1.10 11.18
C PHE A 47 7.46 0.72 9.84
N HIS A 48 6.79 1.04 8.73
CA HIS A 48 7.17 0.50 7.42
C HIS A 48 8.30 1.29 6.72
N HIS A 49 8.74 2.44 7.26
CA HIS A 49 9.87 3.26 6.76
C HIS A 49 10.94 3.57 7.81
N GLN A 50 10.88 3.03 9.03
CA GLN A 50 11.92 3.28 10.06
C GLN A 50 13.35 3.14 9.51
N GLY A 51 14.18 4.15 9.77
CA GLY A 51 15.58 4.21 9.33
C GLY A 51 15.81 4.77 7.93
N THR A 52 14.78 5.00 7.11
CA THR A 52 15.01 5.59 5.78
C THR A 52 15.15 7.12 5.84
N ARG A 53 16.30 7.62 5.43
CA ARG A 53 16.54 9.06 5.20
C ARG A 53 15.55 9.69 4.19
N ARG A 54 14.99 8.88 3.28
CA ARG A 54 14.00 9.32 2.29
C ARG A 54 12.65 9.74 2.88
N ALA A 55 12.37 9.40 4.14
CA ALA A 55 11.14 9.78 4.84
C ALA A 55 11.34 10.94 5.83
N GLY A 56 12.49 11.61 5.77
CA GLY A 56 12.81 12.79 6.59
C GLY A 56 13.54 12.45 7.90
N PRO A 57 14.09 13.47 8.58
CA PRO A 57 14.99 13.28 9.72
C PRO A 57 14.33 12.60 10.93
N GLU A 58 13.02 12.76 11.11
CA GLU A 58 12.29 12.12 12.19
C GLU A 58 12.19 10.60 12.01
N VAL A 59 11.94 10.15 10.78
CA VAL A 59 11.80 8.73 10.44
C VAL A 59 13.17 8.04 10.33
N GLU A 60 14.19 8.78 9.89
CA GLU A 60 15.57 8.28 9.83
C GLU A 60 16.10 7.83 11.20
N LYS A 61 15.66 8.48 12.28
CA LYS A 61 16.05 8.13 13.66
C LYS A 61 15.28 6.95 14.24
N LEU A 62 14.18 6.53 13.60
CA LEU A 62 13.36 5.43 14.11
C LEU A 62 14.04 4.08 13.85
N SER A 63 14.02 3.23 14.87
CA SER A 63 14.48 1.84 14.77
C SER A 63 13.79 1.00 15.85
N GLY A 64 13.75 -0.32 15.64
CA GLY A 64 13.22 -1.27 16.62
C GLY A 64 11.69 -1.25 16.81
N ILE A 65 10.95 -0.53 15.96
CA ILE A 65 9.48 -0.54 16.01
C ILE A 65 8.99 -1.88 15.48
N ARG A 66 8.24 -2.60 16.31
CA ARG A 66 7.65 -3.89 15.99
C ARG A 66 6.24 -3.69 15.43
N TRP A 67 5.83 -4.56 14.51
CA TRP A 67 4.42 -4.75 14.14
C TRP A 67 4.13 -6.23 14.24
N THR A 68 3.42 -6.63 15.28
CA THR A 68 3.32 -8.05 15.66
C THR A 68 2.08 -8.74 15.10
N GLY A 69 1.17 -7.99 14.50
CA GLY A 69 -0.12 -8.49 14.06
C GLY A 69 -1.11 -8.68 15.21
N SER A 70 -0.97 -7.88 16.27
CA SER A 70 -1.93 -7.84 17.35
C SER A 70 -3.33 -7.46 16.82
N ALA A 71 -4.37 -7.85 17.56
CA ALA A 71 -5.75 -7.55 17.18
C ALA A 71 -6.00 -6.04 16.98
N ALA A 72 -5.39 -5.19 17.81
CA ALA A 72 -5.48 -3.75 17.70
C ALA A 72 -4.82 -3.21 16.42
N GLU A 73 -3.63 -3.71 16.08
CA GLU A 73 -2.92 -3.32 14.85
C GLU A 73 -3.70 -3.72 13.59
N VAL A 74 -4.26 -4.93 13.56
CA VAL A 74 -5.10 -5.40 12.46
C VAL A 74 -6.42 -4.61 12.38
N ALA A 75 -7.04 -4.31 13.52
CA ALA A 75 -8.26 -3.49 13.56
C ALA A 75 -8.01 -2.08 13.01
N GLN A 76 -6.83 -1.49 13.28
CA GLN A 76 -6.46 -0.19 12.74
C GLN A 76 -6.32 -0.23 11.20
N ILE A 77 -5.67 -1.27 10.65
CA ILE A 77 -5.59 -1.47 9.19
C ILE A 77 -7.00 -1.55 8.61
N ASN A 78 -7.87 -2.38 9.18
CA ASN A 78 -9.24 -2.54 8.69
C ASN A 78 -10.04 -1.24 8.73
N THR A 79 -9.97 -0.51 9.84
CA THR A 79 -10.63 0.80 10.00
C THR A 79 -10.20 1.78 8.91
N ASP A 80 -8.92 1.80 8.57
CA ASP A 80 -8.41 2.68 7.53
C ASP A 80 -8.86 2.26 6.12
N PHE A 81 -8.87 0.96 5.86
CA PHE A 81 -9.35 0.41 4.60
C PHE A 81 -10.86 0.58 4.39
N ASP A 82 -11.65 0.54 5.46
CA ASP A 82 -13.09 0.79 5.40
C ASP A 82 -13.43 2.22 5.00
N LYS A 83 -12.62 3.20 5.44
CA LYS A 83 -12.76 4.60 4.99
C LYS A 83 -12.52 4.72 3.49
N VAL A 84 -11.49 4.05 2.98
CA VAL A 84 -11.18 4.03 1.53
C VAL A 84 -12.29 3.32 0.75
N ALA A 85 -12.83 2.21 1.27
CA ALA A 85 -13.92 1.48 0.64
C ALA A 85 -15.22 2.30 0.61
N ALA A 86 -15.52 3.02 1.68
CA ALA A 86 -16.66 3.93 1.72
C ALA A 86 -16.52 5.05 0.69
N TRP A 87 -15.33 5.64 0.56
CA TRP A 87 -15.04 6.63 -0.48
C TRP A 87 -15.22 6.06 -1.88
N SER A 88 -14.70 4.86 -2.13
CA SER A 88 -14.78 4.15 -3.41
C SER A 88 -16.24 3.92 -3.84
N ARG A 89 -17.07 3.42 -2.91
CA ARG A 89 -18.49 3.20 -3.14
C ARG A 89 -19.23 4.52 -3.41
N ALA A 90 -19.00 5.54 -2.59
CA ALA A 90 -19.69 6.83 -2.70
C ALA A 90 -19.41 7.54 -4.03
N ARG A 91 -18.23 7.31 -4.63
CA ARG A 91 -17.82 7.95 -5.89
C ARG A 91 -17.89 7.03 -7.10
N ASN A 92 -18.27 5.76 -6.90
CA ASN A 92 -18.25 4.72 -7.93
C ASN A 92 -16.89 4.63 -8.65
N ARG A 93 -15.80 4.58 -7.88
CA ARG A 93 -14.43 4.50 -8.42
C ARG A 93 -13.65 3.33 -7.82
N PRO A 94 -13.06 2.45 -8.63
CA PRO A 94 -12.24 1.34 -8.13
C PRO A 94 -10.93 1.83 -7.51
N ILE A 95 -10.40 1.04 -6.57
CA ILE A 95 -9.16 1.34 -5.85
C ILE A 95 -8.02 0.44 -6.35
N LEU A 96 -6.85 1.05 -6.46
CA LEU A 96 -5.57 0.39 -6.64
C LEU A 96 -4.63 0.80 -5.48
N LEU A 97 -4.39 -0.10 -4.54
CA LEU A 97 -3.28 0.05 -3.58
C LEU A 97 -1.95 -0.17 -4.33
N GLY A 98 -1.50 0.83 -5.07
CA GLY A 98 -0.38 0.66 -5.99
C GLY A 98 1.00 0.65 -5.33
N GLU A 99 1.09 0.98 -4.03
CA GLU A 99 2.32 0.78 -3.26
C GLU A 99 2.00 0.36 -1.83
N TYR A 100 2.57 -0.77 -1.42
CA TYR A 100 2.67 -1.17 -0.02
C TYR A 100 3.85 -2.12 0.17
N GLY A 101 4.49 -2.04 1.33
CA GLY A 101 5.61 -2.88 1.71
C GLY A 101 6.24 -2.34 2.99
N ALA A 102 7.01 -3.19 3.67
CA ALA A 102 7.74 -2.81 4.88
C ALA A 102 9.26 -2.90 4.67
N TYR A 103 9.96 -1.83 5.04
CA TYR A 103 11.41 -1.67 4.83
C TYR A 103 12.21 -2.62 5.72
N ASN A 104 13.30 -3.17 5.20
CA ASN A 104 14.09 -4.21 5.86
C ASN A 104 15.19 -3.66 6.80
N MET A 105 15.52 -2.38 6.73
CA MET A 105 16.70 -1.83 7.41
C MET A 105 16.69 -2.07 8.93
N HIS A 106 15.53 -1.91 9.58
CA HIS A 106 15.34 -2.23 11.00
C HIS A 106 14.11 -3.09 11.30
N GLY A 107 13.30 -3.42 10.27
CA GLY A 107 12.12 -4.27 10.43
C GLY A 107 12.50 -5.75 10.38
N LYS A 108 12.12 -6.52 11.40
CA LYS A 108 12.34 -7.97 11.37
C LYS A 108 11.45 -8.63 10.33
N LEU A 109 11.94 -9.71 9.72
CA LEU A 109 11.25 -10.35 8.59
C LEU A 109 9.85 -10.83 8.95
N GLU A 110 9.65 -11.34 10.16
CA GLU A 110 8.35 -11.81 10.63
C GLU A 110 7.33 -10.67 10.80
N ASP A 111 7.74 -9.51 11.30
CA ASP A 111 6.86 -8.34 11.41
C ASP A 111 6.48 -7.80 10.03
N ARG A 112 7.48 -7.75 9.12
CA ARG A 112 7.27 -7.33 7.73
C ARG A 112 6.28 -8.27 7.03
N ALA A 113 6.42 -9.58 7.22
CA ALA A 113 5.51 -10.57 6.66
C ALA A 113 4.10 -10.45 7.26
N ALA A 114 3.99 -10.29 8.59
CA ALA A 114 2.71 -10.12 9.27
C ALA A 114 1.97 -8.87 8.76
N TRP A 115 2.68 -7.73 8.65
CA TRP A 115 2.10 -6.49 8.13
C TRP A 115 1.69 -6.63 6.66
N THR A 116 2.55 -7.20 5.81
CA THR A 116 2.24 -7.45 4.40
C THR A 116 1.01 -8.34 4.25
N LYS A 117 0.86 -9.37 5.11
CA LYS A 117 -0.31 -10.27 5.09
C LYS A 117 -1.58 -9.53 5.47
N ALA A 118 -1.55 -8.74 6.53
CA ALA A 118 -2.71 -7.99 6.98
C ALA A 118 -3.18 -6.95 5.95
N VAL A 119 -2.23 -6.25 5.32
CA VAL A 119 -2.53 -5.29 4.24
C VAL A 119 -3.08 -6.00 3.00
N SER A 120 -2.44 -7.10 2.57
CA SER A 120 -2.90 -7.89 1.43
C SER A 120 -4.32 -8.40 1.66
N LYS A 121 -4.62 -8.88 2.88
CA LYS A 121 -5.95 -9.36 3.25
C LYS A 121 -6.98 -8.24 3.25
N ALA A 122 -6.64 -7.10 3.86
CA ALA A 122 -7.55 -5.96 3.91
C ALA A 122 -7.90 -5.42 2.51
N SER A 123 -6.95 -5.46 1.57
CA SER A 123 -7.18 -5.18 0.15
C SER A 123 -8.12 -6.20 -0.49
N ASP A 124 -7.81 -7.49 -0.36
CA ASP A 124 -8.54 -8.57 -1.03
C ASP A 124 -9.99 -8.66 -0.54
N ASP A 125 -10.21 -8.53 0.77
CA ASP A 125 -11.53 -8.51 1.42
C ASP A 125 -12.43 -7.36 0.91
N ARG A 126 -11.85 -6.31 0.32
CA ARG A 126 -12.55 -5.13 -0.21
C ARG A 126 -12.50 -5.02 -1.72
N GLY A 127 -11.93 -6.02 -2.41
CA GLY A 127 -11.81 -6.06 -3.86
C GLY A 127 -10.84 -5.02 -4.43
N PHE A 128 -9.86 -4.56 -3.64
CA PHE A 128 -8.87 -3.59 -4.11
C PHE A 128 -7.78 -4.31 -4.91
N ALA A 129 -7.47 -3.80 -6.11
CA ALA A 129 -6.24 -4.19 -6.77
C ALA A 129 -5.04 -3.71 -5.92
N ARG A 130 -3.94 -4.47 -5.90
CA ARG A 130 -2.74 -4.13 -5.12
C ARG A 130 -1.46 -4.41 -5.89
N ALA A 131 -0.43 -3.59 -5.67
CA ALA A 131 0.91 -3.78 -6.20
C ALA A 131 1.94 -3.62 -5.08
N TYR A 132 2.74 -4.66 -4.86
CA TYR A 132 3.73 -4.68 -3.79
C TYR A 132 4.97 -3.87 -4.18
N TRP A 133 5.46 -3.07 -3.23
CA TRP A 133 6.73 -2.37 -3.33
C TRP A 133 7.75 -3.13 -2.49
N PHE A 134 8.78 -3.77 -3.07
CA PHE A 134 9.18 -3.83 -4.48
C PHE A 134 9.92 -5.16 -4.77
N TRP A 135 10.22 -5.43 -6.05
CA TRP A 135 10.91 -6.63 -6.55
C TRP A 135 12.15 -6.99 -5.73
N ASP A 136 13.15 -6.10 -5.63
CA ASP A 136 14.41 -6.33 -4.91
C ASP A 136 14.75 -5.19 -3.91
N GLY A 137 15.92 -5.27 -3.30
CA GLY A 137 16.44 -4.21 -2.42
C GLY A 137 15.74 -4.14 -1.06
N GLY A 138 15.64 -2.93 -0.50
CA GLY A 138 15.24 -2.75 0.90
C GLY A 138 13.79 -3.13 1.25
N PHE A 139 12.94 -3.33 0.25
CA PHE A 139 11.60 -3.87 0.42
C PHE A 139 11.41 -5.23 -0.28
N GLY A 140 12.49 -5.78 -0.84
CA GLY A 140 12.51 -6.88 -1.79
C GLY A 140 11.67 -8.08 -1.37
N VAL A 141 10.85 -8.57 -2.30
CA VAL A 141 10.19 -9.88 -2.24
C VAL A 141 11.05 -10.98 -2.90
N TRP A 142 12.04 -10.58 -3.70
CA TRP A 142 13.02 -11.43 -4.35
C TRP A 142 14.44 -11.14 -3.82
N ASP A 143 15.19 -12.19 -3.51
CA ASP A 143 16.60 -12.13 -3.15
C ASP A 143 17.43 -12.43 -4.41
N GLU A 144 17.98 -11.38 -5.03
CA GLU A 144 18.72 -11.51 -6.29
C GLU A 144 20.02 -12.31 -6.15
N GLN A 145 20.68 -12.25 -4.98
CA GLN A 145 21.91 -12.99 -4.73
C GLN A 145 21.65 -14.49 -4.64
N LYS A 146 20.56 -14.87 -3.97
CA LYS A 146 20.16 -16.27 -3.81
C LYS A 146 19.24 -16.77 -4.91
N ARG A 147 18.81 -15.88 -5.82
CA ARG A 147 17.87 -16.15 -6.92
C ARG A 147 16.61 -16.88 -6.45
N GLN A 148 16.03 -16.39 -5.36
CA GLN A 148 14.85 -17.01 -4.77
C GLN A 148 13.91 -15.99 -4.14
N TRP A 149 12.66 -16.39 -3.98
CA TRP A 149 11.67 -15.61 -3.25
C TRP A 149 12.01 -15.54 -1.76
N VAL A 150 11.76 -14.38 -1.16
CA VAL A 150 11.72 -14.24 0.31
C VAL A 150 10.41 -14.88 0.80
N ALA A 151 10.47 -16.18 1.11
CA ALA A 151 9.29 -17.01 1.32
C ALA A 151 8.21 -16.39 2.25
N PRO A 152 8.53 -15.84 3.44
CA PRO A 152 7.52 -15.23 4.29
C PRO A 152 6.79 -14.05 3.67
N ILE A 153 7.48 -13.24 2.85
CA ILE A 153 6.86 -12.11 2.14
C ILE A 153 6.02 -12.62 0.97
N LYS A 154 6.55 -13.56 0.18
CA LYS A 154 5.79 -14.19 -0.92
C LYS A 154 4.48 -14.80 -0.40
N ASP A 155 4.54 -15.60 0.65
CA ASP A 155 3.37 -16.26 1.22
C ASP A 155 2.36 -15.26 1.78
N ALA A 156 2.83 -14.16 2.40
CA ALA A 156 1.97 -13.06 2.82
C ALA A 156 1.22 -12.37 1.65
N LEU A 157 1.81 -12.39 0.44
CA LEU A 157 1.24 -11.78 -0.75
C LEU A 157 0.25 -12.68 -1.49
N VAL A 158 0.50 -13.99 -1.57
CA VAL A 158 -0.27 -14.92 -2.44
C VAL A 158 -0.96 -16.08 -1.71
N GLY A 159 -0.54 -16.40 -0.49
CA GLY A 159 -1.01 -17.57 0.27
C GLY A 159 -2.22 -17.28 1.16
N GLN A 160 -3.17 -16.49 0.66
CA GLN A 160 -4.35 -16.05 1.42
C GLN A 160 -5.50 -17.05 1.33
#